data_AF-A0A355F4F5-F1
#
_entry.id   AF-A0A355F4F5-F1
#
_cell.length_a   1.000
_cell.length_b   1.000
_cell.length_c   1.000
_cell.angle_alpha   90.00
_cell.angle_beta   90.00
_cell.angle_gamma   90.00
#
_symmetry.space_group_name_H-M   'P 1'
#
loop_
_entity.id
_entity.type
_entity.pdbx_description
1 polymer ?
#
loop_
_entity_poly.entity_id
_entity_poly.type
_entity_poly.pdbx_seq_one_letter_code
_entity_poly.pdbx_strand_id
1 'polypeptide(L)'
;MTFDEAFAEIELAPGASADAIRRAYLRKLKTRSPETDPEGFRRLREAFERLSGTPETPDVPAPATGPRETAEAPEQALPDPLDDIRQILDLHAQDLPAEAVQAQERLAQHLRTAGRETEILNAHTAALWQIAQEISRLPPGFPPTVRTSIARAVHDGTLETALPSVQSVVQEDPDAGWRMASDLKELPALRSLYHGAVLAALPAWKAHEPVISQSRRPVARDPREIRRAMVIVIAAAAVLGVLYFLFAPPPLAEPLSRSLEAAVQAICRHGAEGPTPAEEDLCRKSRNLAVLVEQRRCATSVLYAMLEAHQKVKAQTSRAADGSAMKADAAVSDLHGEYAELCFRPRRGASF
;
A
#
# COMPACT_ATOMS: atom_id res chain seq x y z
N MET A 1 24.47 -29.51 -4.91
CA MET A 1 24.84 -28.76 -3.70
C MET A 1 24.21 -29.38 -2.45
N THR A 2 24.93 -29.46 -1.33
CA THR A 2 24.39 -29.91 -0.03
C THR A 2 23.60 -28.78 0.68
N PHE A 3 22.82 -29.10 1.72
CA PHE A 3 22.05 -28.08 2.46
C PHE A 3 22.96 -27.05 3.15
N ASP A 4 24.06 -27.51 3.75
CA ASP A 4 25.01 -26.63 4.43
C ASP A 4 25.76 -25.74 3.43
N GLU A 5 26.12 -26.27 2.27
CA GLU A 5 26.69 -25.49 1.16
C GLU A 5 25.70 -24.43 0.65
N ALA A 6 24.41 -24.76 0.56
CA ALA A 6 23.39 -23.82 0.11
C ALA A 6 23.24 -22.64 1.08
N PHE A 7 23.23 -22.90 2.40
CA PHE A 7 23.20 -21.85 3.41
C PHE A 7 24.47 -20.98 3.38
N ALA A 8 25.63 -21.58 3.16
CA ALA A 8 26.89 -20.85 3.01
C ALA A 8 26.88 -19.94 1.76
N GLU A 9 26.36 -20.43 0.62
CA GLU A 9 26.31 -19.69 -0.63
C GLU A 9 25.47 -18.39 -0.52
N ILE A 10 24.35 -18.46 0.19
CA ILE A 10 23.47 -17.31 0.46
C ILE A 10 23.85 -16.50 1.71
N GLU A 11 24.94 -16.88 2.39
CA GLU A 11 25.46 -16.24 3.62
C GLU A 11 24.44 -16.20 4.77
N LEU A 12 23.76 -17.32 5.03
CA LEU A 12 22.86 -17.47 6.17
C LEU A 12 23.29 -18.63 7.07
N ALA A 13 22.92 -18.55 8.35
CA ALA A 13 23.06 -19.67 9.27
C ALA A 13 22.01 -20.76 8.98
N PRO A 14 22.33 -22.05 9.22
CA PRO A 14 21.35 -23.12 9.14
C PRO A 14 20.12 -22.83 10.02
N GLY A 15 18.93 -23.11 9.50
CA GLY A 15 17.67 -22.86 10.20
C GLY A 15 17.10 -21.44 10.02
N ALA A 16 17.66 -20.63 9.12
CA ALA A 16 17.06 -19.34 8.77
C ALA A 16 15.64 -19.51 8.19
N SER A 17 14.74 -18.59 8.54
CA SER A 17 13.36 -18.59 8.03
C SER A 17 13.28 -18.43 6.50
N ALA A 18 12.19 -18.92 5.88
CA ALA A 18 11.95 -18.81 4.44
C ALA A 18 12.05 -17.36 3.91
N ASP A 19 11.54 -16.39 4.68
CA ASP A 19 11.62 -14.97 4.31
C ASP A 19 13.05 -14.41 4.41
N ALA A 20 13.87 -14.90 5.35
CA ALA A 20 15.27 -14.55 5.43
C ALA A 20 16.06 -15.10 4.22
N ILE A 21 15.78 -16.34 3.82
CA ILE A 21 16.35 -16.98 2.63
C ILE A 21 16.01 -16.17 1.37
N ARG A 22 14.73 -15.82 1.17
CA ARG A 22 14.27 -15.01 0.03
C ARG A 22 14.98 -13.65 -0.03
N ARG A 23 15.08 -12.95 1.09
CA ARG A 23 15.75 -11.63 1.14
C ARG A 23 17.25 -11.73 0.87
N ALA A 24 17.92 -12.79 1.35
CA ALA A 24 19.35 -13.01 1.09
C ALA A 24 19.62 -13.28 -0.40
N TYR A 25 18.82 -14.14 -1.02
CA TYR A 25 18.88 -14.40 -2.46
C TYR A 25 18.73 -13.12 -3.28
N LEU A 26 17.71 -12.30 -3.00
CA LEU A 26 17.48 -11.03 -3.72
C LEU A 26 18.62 -10.02 -3.54
N ARG A 27 19.35 -10.04 -2.42
CA ARG A 27 20.55 -9.19 -2.25
C ARG A 27 21.70 -9.68 -3.14
N LYS A 28 21.96 -10.99 -3.14
CA LYS A 28 23.04 -11.60 -3.96
C LYS A 28 22.77 -11.47 -5.45
N LEU A 29 21.51 -11.57 -5.87
CA LEU A 29 21.07 -11.39 -7.26
C LEU A 29 21.46 -10.02 -7.82
N LYS A 30 21.48 -8.97 -6.99
CA LYS A 30 21.91 -7.62 -7.41
C LYS A 30 23.41 -7.51 -7.67
N THR A 31 24.21 -8.36 -7.02
CA THR A 31 25.68 -8.34 -7.13
C THR A 31 26.22 -9.29 -8.20
N ARG A 32 25.43 -10.30 -8.59
CA ARG A 32 25.82 -11.31 -9.57
C ARG A 32 24.86 -11.28 -10.75
N SER A 33 25.28 -10.61 -11.82
CA SER A 33 24.56 -10.62 -13.10
C SER A 33 24.91 -11.89 -13.89
N PRO A 34 23.93 -12.56 -14.53
CA PRO A 34 24.21 -13.71 -15.40
C PRO A 34 25.15 -13.37 -16.58
N GLU A 35 25.23 -12.10 -16.97
CA GLU A 35 26.13 -11.65 -18.05
C GLU A 35 27.59 -11.55 -17.59
N THR A 36 27.84 -11.21 -16.32
CA THR A 36 29.17 -10.98 -15.77
C THR A 36 29.73 -12.21 -15.05
N ASP A 37 28.86 -12.96 -14.38
CA ASP A 37 29.21 -14.17 -13.62
C ASP A 37 28.12 -15.26 -13.78
N PRO A 38 28.07 -15.94 -14.95
CA PRO A 38 27.06 -16.95 -15.22
C PRO A 38 27.15 -18.15 -14.28
N GLU A 39 28.36 -18.54 -13.85
CA GLU A 39 28.54 -19.67 -12.94
C GLU A 39 28.12 -19.34 -11.51
N GLY A 40 28.47 -18.15 -11.00
CA GLY A 40 28.04 -17.68 -9.68
C GLY A 40 26.55 -17.42 -9.60
N PHE A 41 25.91 -17.02 -10.70
CA PHE A 41 24.44 -16.96 -10.79
C PHE A 41 23.82 -18.35 -10.71
N ARG A 42 24.34 -19.34 -11.45
CA ARG A 42 23.84 -20.72 -11.44
C ARG A 42 23.95 -21.35 -10.04
N ARG A 43 25.08 -21.18 -9.35
CA ARG A 43 25.26 -21.67 -7.96
C ARG A 43 24.29 -21.00 -6.99
N LEU A 44 24.10 -19.68 -7.11
CA LEU A 44 23.17 -18.93 -6.27
C LEU A 44 21.72 -19.42 -6.43
N ARG A 45 21.32 -19.74 -7.66
CA ARG A 45 19.99 -20.28 -7.96
C ARG A 45 19.80 -21.69 -7.40
N GLU A 46 20.77 -22.59 -7.62
CA GLU A 46 20.75 -23.95 -7.06
C GLU A 46 20.64 -23.92 -5.52
N ALA A 47 21.37 -23.00 -4.86
CA ALA A 47 21.29 -22.81 -3.42
C ALA A 47 19.89 -22.36 -2.96
N PHE A 48 19.27 -21.40 -3.67
CA PHE A 48 17.93 -20.92 -3.34
C PHE A 48 16.88 -22.01 -3.51
N GLU A 49 16.88 -22.72 -4.64
CA GLU A 49 15.92 -23.81 -4.92
C GLU A 49 16.01 -24.94 -3.90
N ARG A 50 17.25 -25.31 -3.51
CA ARG A 50 17.48 -26.32 -2.47
C ARG A 50 16.87 -25.91 -1.13
N LEU A 51 16.90 -24.61 -0.79
CA LEU A 51 16.43 -24.06 0.48
C LEU A 51 14.96 -23.67 0.48
N SER A 52 14.38 -23.31 -0.66
CA SER A 52 12.96 -22.94 -0.77
C SER A 52 12.04 -24.16 -0.80
N GLY A 53 12.58 -25.37 -0.96
CA GLY A 53 11.81 -26.61 -0.92
C GLY A 53 10.85 -26.77 -2.10
N THR A 54 11.08 -26.04 -3.18
CA THR A 54 10.36 -26.19 -4.45
C THR A 54 11.13 -27.22 -5.27
N PRO A 55 10.74 -28.50 -5.31
CA PRO A 55 11.32 -29.41 -6.28
C PRO A 55 10.97 -28.88 -7.68
N GLU A 56 11.97 -28.50 -8.47
CA GLU A 56 11.76 -28.34 -9.92
C GLU A 56 11.18 -29.65 -10.43
N THR A 57 10.02 -29.59 -11.08
CA THR A 57 9.62 -30.59 -12.08
C THR A 57 10.79 -30.69 -13.06
N PRO A 58 11.48 -31.84 -13.13
CA PRO A 58 12.61 -32.00 -14.03
C PRO A 58 12.16 -31.71 -15.45
N ASP A 59 12.97 -30.96 -16.19
CA ASP A 59 12.85 -30.77 -17.63
C ASP A 59 12.79 -32.18 -18.27
N VAL A 60 11.59 -32.60 -18.69
CA VAL A 60 11.31 -33.97 -19.15
C VAL A 60 12.00 -34.17 -20.50
N PRO A 61 12.96 -35.10 -20.64
CA PRO A 61 13.42 -35.52 -21.96
C PRO A 61 12.25 -36.21 -22.67
N ALA A 62 11.98 -35.79 -23.91
CA ALA A 62 10.89 -36.27 -24.76
C ALA A 62 10.62 -37.78 -24.60
N PRO A 63 9.38 -38.20 -24.26
CA PRO A 63 9.11 -39.61 -24.01
C PRO A 63 9.03 -40.39 -25.33
N ALA A 64 9.89 -41.40 -25.43
CA ALA A 64 9.67 -42.51 -26.35
C ALA A 64 8.38 -43.24 -25.96
N THR A 65 7.55 -43.42 -26.97
CA THR A 65 6.21 -44.01 -26.99
C THR A 65 6.15 -45.37 -26.31
N GLY A 66 5.36 -45.44 -25.23
CA GLY A 66 4.86 -46.69 -24.65
C GLY A 66 3.48 -46.43 -24.03
N PRO A 67 2.42 -47.16 -24.43
CA PRO A 67 1.06 -46.89 -23.99
C PRO A 67 0.88 -47.42 -22.57
N ARG A 68 1.06 -46.54 -21.58
CA ARG A 68 0.62 -46.77 -20.21
C ARG A 68 -0.61 -45.91 -19.99
N GLU A 69 -1.77 -46.55 -20.13
CA GLU A 69 -3.09 -46.02 -19.82
C GLU A 69 -3.22 -45.85 -18.30
N THR A 70 -2.52 -44.85 -17.77
CA THR A 70 -2.75 -44.33 -16.43
C THR A 70 -4.01 -43.48 -16.55
N ALA A 71 -5.07 -43.84 -15.84
CA ALA A 71 -6.27 -43.03 -15.71
C ALA A 71 -5.90 -41.70 -15.04
N GLU A 72 -5.50 -40.74 -15.86
CA GLU A 72 -5.22 -39.36 -15.55
C GLU A 72 -6.56 -38.76 -15.13
N ALA A 73 -6.83 -38.78 -13.82
CA ALA A 73 -7.95 -38.04 -13.26
C ALA A 73 -7.79 -36.60 -13.76
N PRO A 74 -8.78 -36.04 -14.46
CA PRO A 74 -8.63 -34.77 -15.15
C PRO A 74 -8.09 -33.76 -14.15
N GLU A 75 -6.85 -33.31 -14.39
CA GLU A 75 -6.21 -32.25 -13.65
C GLU A 75 -7.10 -31.03 -13.86
N GLN A 76 -8.04 -30.83 -12.92
CA GLN A 76 -8.96 -29.71 -12.96
C GLN A 76 -8.11 -28.47 -12.88
N ALA A 77 -7.98 -27.79 -14.02
CA ALA A 77 -7.29 -26.52 -14.14
C ALA A 77 -7.76 -25.63 -12.99
N LEU A 78 -6.84 -25.31 -12.10
CA LEU A 78 -7.13 -24.59 -10.89
C LEU A 78 -7.69 -23.22 -11.27
N PRO A 79 -8.83 -22.78 -10.72
CA PRO A 79 -9.43 -21.51 -11.10
C PRO A 79 -8.45 -20.35 -10.84
N ASP A 80 -8.47 -19.36 -11.74
CA ASP A 80 -7.71 -18.12 -11.58
C ASP A 80 -8.31 -17.32 -10.40
N PRO A 81 -7.52 -16.98 -9.37
CA PRO A 81 -8.01 -16.17 -8.26
C PRO A 81 -8.70 -14.87 -8.69
N LEU A 82 -8.30 -14.28 -9.82
CA LEU A 82 -8.93 -13.07 -10.34
C LEU A 82 -10.39 -13.31 -10.74
N ASP A 83 -10.72 -14.47 -11.31
CA ASP A 83 -12.08 -14.79 -11.72
C ASP A 83 -12.98 -15.03 -10.49
N ASP A 84 -12.46 -15.67 -9.45
CA ASP A 84 -13.19 -15.82 -8.18
C ASP A 84 -13.42 -14.46 -7.49
N ILE A 85 -12.44 -13.54 -7.55
CA ILE A 85 -12.61 -12.18 -7.02
C ILE A 85 -13.68 -11.41 -7.81
N ARG A 86 -13.68 -11.52 -9.14
CA ARG A 86 -14.73 -10.92 -9.98
C ARG A 86 -16.10 -11.48 -9.65
N GLN A 87 -16.21 -12.80 -9.45
CA GLN A 87 -17.45 -13.43 -9.01
C GLN A 87 -17.94 -12.88 -7.66
N ILE A 88 -17.04 -12.63 -6.70
CA ILE A 88 -17.39 -12.02 -5.41
C ILE A 88 -17.93 -10.60 -5.61
N LEU A 89 -17.32 -9.79 -6.49
CA LEU A 89 -17.79 -8.46 -6.83
C LEU A 89 -19.15 -8.51 -7.55
N ASP A 90 -19.36 -9.47 -8.43
CA ASP A 90 -20.65 -9.69 -9.12
C ASP A 90 -21.78 -10.02 -8.13
N LEU A 91 -21.49 -10.82 -7.09
CA LEU A 91 -22.46 -11.11 -6.04
C LEU A 91 -22.85 -9.84 -5.26
N HIS A 92 -21.89 -8.98 -4.92
CA HIS A 92 -22.20 -7.67 -4.33
C HIS A 92 -22.96 -6.76 -5.30
N ALA A 93 -22.65 -6.79 -6.60
CA ALA A 93 -23.34 -6.03 -7.63
C ALA A 93 -24.80 -6.49 -7.86
N GLN A 94 -25.12 -7.73 -7.47
CA GLN A 94 -26.46 -8.32 -7.51
C GLN A 94 -27.22 -8.17 -6.18
N ASP A 95 -26.65 -7.43 -5.21
CA ASP A 95 -27.20 -7.27 -3.85
C ASP A 95 -27.33 -8.61 -3.08
N LEU A 96 -26.35 -9.50 -3.28
CA LEU A 96 -26.23 -10.80 -2.60
C LEU A 96 -25.00 -10.82 -1.67
N PRO A 97 -24.97 -9.98 -0.61
CA PRO A 97 -23.77 -9.83 0.22
C PRO A 97 -23.44 -11.07 1.05
N ALA A 98 -24.44 -11.88 1.42
CA ALA A 98 -24.21 -13.10 2.21
C ALA A 98 -23.49 -14.17 1.38
N GLU A 99 -23.91 -14.34 0.13
CA GLU A 99 -23.30 -15.24 -0.85
C GLU A 99 -21.88 -14.77 -1.19
N ALA A 100 -21.68 -13.46 -1.33
CA ALA A 100 -20.36 -12.87 -1.57
C ALA A 100 -19.38 -13.18 -0.41
N VAL A 101 -19.83 -13.07 0.85
CA VAL A 101 -19.03 -13.43 2.02
C VAL A 101 -18.67 -14.92 2.00
N GLN A 102 -19.62 -15.81 1.70
CA GLN A 102 -19.35 -17.25 1.60
C GLN A 102 -18.38 -17.59 0.46
N ALA A 103 -18.50 -16.93 -0.70
CA ALA A 103 -17.56 -17.09 -1.80
C ALA A 103 -16.14 -16.63 -1.41
N GLN A 104 -16.04 -15.50 -0.70
CA GLN A 104 -14.78 -14.97 -0.17
C GLN A 104 -14.11 -15.94 0.82
N GLU A 105 -14.87 -16.53 1.75
CA GLU A 105 -14.36 -17.52 2.70
C GLU A 105 -13.87 -18.79 2.00
N ARG A 106 -14.62 -19.27 1.00
CA ARG A 106 -14.22 -20.43 0.18
C ARG A 106 -12.93 -20.17 -0.58
N LEU A 107 -12.78 -19.01 -1.24
CA LEU A 107 -11.56 -18.63 -1.93
C LEU A 107 -10.37 -18.56 -0.95
N ALA A 108 -10.54 -17.88 0.18
CA ALA A 108 -9.50 -17.77 1.19
C ALA A 108 -9.07 -19.13 1.75
N GLN A 109 -10.02 -20.04 2.00
CA GLN A 109 -9.73 -21.41 2.42
C GLN A 109 -8.99 -22.18 1.33
N HIS A 110 -9.44 -22.09 0.07
CA HIS A 110 -8.81 -22.77 -1.05
C HIS A 110 -7.35 -22.35 -1.22
N LEU A 111 -7.08 -21.04 -1.25
CA LEU A 111 -5.72 -20.49 -1.37
C LEU A 111 -4.81 -20.95 -0.23
N ARG A 112 -5.31 -20.98 1.00
CA ARG A 112 -4.59 -21.52 2.16
C ARG A 112 -4.26 -23.00 2.00
N THR A 113 -5.25 -23.82 1.65
CA THR A 113 -5.05 -25.27 1.50
C THR A 113 -4.13 -25.64 0.35
N ALA A 114 -4.11 -24.83 -0.71
CA ALA A 114 -3.23 -25.01 -1.85
C ALA A 114 -1.82 -24.41 -1.65
N GLY A 115 -1.57 -23.69 -0.56
CA GLY A 115 -0.31 -22.94 -0.38
C GLY A 115 -0.12 -21.79 -1.38
N ARG A 116 -1.21 -21.32 -2.01
CA ARG A 116 -1.23 -20.30 -3.08
C ARG A 116 -1.58 -18.90 -2.56
N GLU A 117 -1.47 -18.65 -1.26
CA GLU A 117 -1.75 -17.33 -0.66
C GLU A 117 -0.92 -16.22 -1.32
N THR A 118 0.27 -16.57 -1.82
CA THR A 118 1.18 -15.67 -2.53
C THR A 118 0.79 -15.42 -3.99
N GLU A 119 -0.20 -16.09 -4.55
CA GLU A 119 -0.61 -15.82 -5.93
C GLU A 119 -1.43 -14.55 -6.08
N ILE A 120 -2.04 -14.08 -4.98
CA ILE A 120 -2.65 -12.75 -4.92
C ILE A 120 -1.57 -11.64 -4.97
N LEU A 121 -0.26 -11.94 -4.98
CA LEU A 121 0.80 -10.93 -4.91
C LEU A 121 0.90 -9.99 -6.11
N ASN A 122 0.19 -10.24 -7.22
CA ASN A 122 0.03 -9.19 -8.24
C ASN A 122 -0.67 -7.98 -7.59
N ALA A 123 -0.04 -6.81 -7.67
CA ALA A 123 -0.55 -5.58 -7.09
C ALA A 123 -2.01 -5.28 -7.47
N HIS A 124 -2.43 -5.61 -8.70
CA HIS A 124 -3.81 -5.42 -9.15
C HIS A 124 -4.78 -6.41 -8.47
N THR A 125 -4.48 -7.70 -8.51
CA THR A 125 -5.29 -8.75 -7.87
C THR A 125 -5.39 -8.55 -6.36
N ALA A 126 -4.28 -8.16 -5.71
CA ALA A 126 -4.26 -7.79 -4.29
C ALA A 126 -5.16 -6.60 -3.98
N ALA A 127 -5.16 -5.56 -4.82
CA ALA A 127 -6.01 -4.39 -4.64
C ALA A 127 -7.50 -4.75 -4.76
N LEU A 128 -7.87 -5.52 -5.79
CA LEU A 128 -9.25 -5.99 -5.96
C LEU A 128 -9.70 -6.89 -4.81
N TRP A 129 -8.84 -7.81 -4.38
CA TRP A 129 -9.11 -8.66 -3.22
C TRP A 129 -9.31 -7.86 -1.94
N GLN A 130 -8.49 -6.85 -1.69
CA GLN A 130 -8.63 -5.98 -0.53
C GLN A 130 -9.96 -5.20 -0.57
N ILE A 131 -10.33 -4.65 -1.73
CA ILE A 131 -11.58 -3.91 -1.88
C ILE A 131 -12.79 -4.85 -1.69
N ALA A 132 -12.78 -6.04 -2.30
CA ALA A 132 -13.84 -7.02 -2.14
C ALA A 132 -14.04 -7.40 -0.66
N GLN A 133 -12.95 -7.61 0.09
CA GLN A 133 -13.00 -7.84 1.54
C GLN A 133 -13.64 -6.68 2.31
N GLU A 134 -13.33 -5.44 1.95
CA GLU A 134 -13.90 -4.26 2.62
C GLU A 134 -15.39 -4.11 2.31
N ILE A 135 -15.82 -4.34 1.07
CA ILE A 135 -17.26 -4.33 0.71
C ILE A 135 -18.02 -5.40 1.52
N SER A 136 -17.45 -6.59 1.68
CA SER A 136 -18.02 -7.66 2.50
C SER A 136 -18.12 -7.33 4.00
N ARG A 137 -17.30 -6.39 4.51
CA ARG A 137 -17.34 -5.93 5.90
C ARG A 137 -18.36 -4.82 6.17
N LEU A 138 -18.96 -4.24 5.12
CA LEU A 138 -20.00 -3.22 5.28
C LEU A 138 -21.20 -3.79 6.05
N PRO A 139 -21.73 -3.05 7.05
CA PRO A 139 -22.81 -3.56 7.89
C PRO A 139 -24.09 -3.84 7.07
N PRO A 140 -24.99 -4.73 7.55
CA PRO A 140 -26.24 -5.04 6.85
C PRO A 140 -27.15 -3.82 6.62
N GLY A 141 -27.04 -2.78 7.45
CA GLY A 141 -27.79 -1.53 7.29
C GLY A 141 -27.17 -0.53 6.31
N PHE A 142 -26.04 -0.87 5.67
CA PHE A 142 -25.40 -0.01 4.68
C PHE A 142 -26.27 0.08 3.40
N PRO A 143 -26.44 1.27 2.78
CA PRO A 143 -27.32 1.43 1.63
C PRO A 143 -27.00 0.45 0.48
N PRO A 144 -27.94 -0.43 0.08
CA PRO A 144 -27.68 -1.47 -0.92
C PRO A 144 -27.39 -0.89 -2.31
N THR A 145 -28.02 0.25 -2.66
CA THR A 145 -27.75 0.98 -3.90
C THR A 145 -26.31 1.47 -3.98
N VAL A 146 -25.72 1.89 -2.86
CA VAL A 146 -24.31 2.31 -2.83
C VAL A 146 -23.39 1.11 -2.84
N ARG A 147 -23.71 0.05 -2.09
CA ARG A 147 -22.94 -1.21 -2.10
C ARG A 147 -22.82 -1.79 -3.50
N THR A 148 -23.96 -1.95 -4.19
CA THR A 148 -24.04 -2.49 -5.56
C THR A 148 -23.29 -1.60 -6.55
N SER A 149 -23.43 -0.27 -6.45
CA SER A 149 -22.71 0.67 -7.32
C SER A 149 -21.20 0.65 -7.09
N ILE A 150 -20.72 0.59 -5.85
CA ILE A 150 -19.28 0.44 -5.54
C ILE A 150 -18.76 -0.88 -6.14
N ALA A 151 -19.46 -1.98 -5.95
CA ALA A 151 -19.05 -3.29 -6.46
C ALA A 151 -18.92 -3.30 -8.00
N ARG A 152 -19.91 -2.75 -8.72
CA ARG A 152 -19.85 -2.59 -10.19
C ARG A 152 -18.70 -1.69 -10.62
N ALA A 153 -18.55 -0.54 -9.97
CA ALA A 153 -17.50 0.42 -10.30
C ALA A 153 -16.09 -0.17 -10.12
N VAL A 154 -15.90 -1.01 -9.10
CA VAL A 154 -14.64 -1.75 -8.87
C VAL A 154 -14.45 -2.86 -9.91
N HIS A 155 -15.50 -3.63 -10.19
CA HIS A 155 -15.48 -4.69 -11.20
C HIS A 155 -15.10 -4.15 -12.59
N ASP A 156 -15.71 -3.03 -12.99
CA ASP A 156 -15.53 -2.41 -14.31
C ASP A 156 -14.30 -1.51 -14.38
N GLY A 157 -13.61 -1.28 -13.26
CA GLY A 157 -12.47 -0.38 -13.18
C GLY A 157 -12.81 1.11 -13.38
N THR A 158 -14.05 1.52 -13.10
CA THR A 158 -14.56 2.89 -13.29
C THR A 158 -15.20 3.43 -12.01
N LEU A 159 -14.36 3.80 -11.03
CA LEU A 159 -14.79 4.18 -9.67
C LEU A 159 -15.75 5.37 -9.63
N GLU A 160 -15.65 6.26 -10.61
CA GLU A 160 -16.47 7.47 -10.75
C GLU A 160 -17.96 7.14 -10.93
N THR A 161 -18.28 5.97 -11.48
CA THR A 161 -19.66 5.54 -11.75
C THR A 161 -20.48 5.31 -10.49
N ALA A 162 -19.83 5.07 -9.33
CA ALA A 162 -20.51 4.90 -8.05
C ALA A 162 -20.85 6.23 -7.35
N LEU A 163 -20.23 7.34 -7.76
CA LEU A 163 -20.39 8.64 -7.10
C LEU A 163 -21.84 9.16 -7.09
N PRO A 164 -22.62 9.06 -8.18
CA PRO A 164 -24.00 9.52 -8.17
C PRO A 164 -24.88 8.80 -7.14
N SER A 165 -24.66 7.49 -6.91
CA SER A 165 -25.40 6.73 -5.90
C SER A 165 -25.07 7.19 -4.48
N VAL A 166 -23.79 7.48 -4.20
CA VAL A 166 -23.36 8.05 -2.91
C VAL A 166 -24.03 9.42 -2.70
N GLN A 167 -24.08 10.25 -3.74
CA GLN A 167 -24.69 11.58 -3.68
C GLN A 167 -26.21 11.53 -3.50
N SER A 168 -26.91 10.61 -4.19
CA SER A 168 -28.36 10.43 -4.06
C SER A 168 -28.75 10.04 -2.63
N VAL A 169 -28.05 9.10 -1.99
CA VAL A 169 -28.31 8.75 -0.58
C VAL A 169 -28.16 9.96 0.34
N VAL A 170 -27.12 10.77 0.14
CA VAL A 170 -26.90 11.98 0.93
C VAL A 170 -28.01 13.02 0.74
N GLN A 171 -28.50 13.17 -0.49
CA GLN A 171 -29.55 14.15 -0.82
C GLN A 171 -30.92 13.72 -0.30
N GLU A 172 -31.22 12.43 -0.36
CA GLU A 172 -32.51 11.86 0.04
C GLU A 172 -32.63 11.67 1.56
N ASP A 173 -31.57 11.19 2.20
CA ASP A 173 -31.52 10.95 3.65
C ASP A 173 -30.13 11.34 4.21
N PRO A 174 -29.98 12.58 4.72
CA PRO A 174 -28.72 13.05 5.30
C PRO A 174 -28.21 12.20 6.48
N ASP A 175 -29.11 11.63 7.28
CA ASP A 175 -28.74 10.79 8.43
C ASP A 175 -28.22 9.43 7.97
N ALA A 176 -28.81 8.83 6.93
CA ALA A 176 -28.25 7.65 6.26
C ALA A 176 -26.91 7.97 5.59
N GLY A 177 -26.80 9.14 4.94
CA GLY A 177 -25.56 9.64 4.35
C GLY A 177 -24.41 9.74 5.36
N TRP A 178 -24.70 10.26 6.57
CA TRP A 178 -23.72 10.35 7.65
C TRP A 178 -23.30 8.98 8.19
N ARG A 179 -24.25 8.07 8.40
CA ARG A 179 -23.96 6.68 8.83
C ARG A 179 -23.09 5.96 7.80
N MET A 180 -23.47 6.03 6.53
CA MET A 180 -22.71 5.48 5.40
C MET A 180 -21.28 6.04 5.36
N ALA A 181 -21.11 7.35 5.52
CA ALA A 181 -19.79 7.98 5.54
C ALA A 181 -18.94 7.54 6.74
N SER A 182 -19.57 7.32 7.90
CA SER A 182 -18.91 6.75 9.08
C SER A 182 -18.44 5.32 8.81
N ASP A 183 -19.28 4.49 8.21
CA ASP A 183 -18.92 3.10 7.86
C ASP A 183 -17.77 3.04 6.85
N LEU A 184 -17.81 3.88 5.81
CA LEU A 184 -16.73 3.97 4.81
C LEU A 184 -15.40 4.45 5.40
N LYS A 185 -15.43 5.28 6.45
CA LYS A 185 -14.22 5.82 7.09
C LYS A 185 -13.38 4.75 7.78
N GLU A 186 -14.03 3.70 8.28
CA GLU A 186 -13.38 2.58 8.98
C GLU A 186 -12.73 1.56 8.01
N LEU A 187 -12.94 1.72 6.69
CA LEU A 187 -12.47 0.82 5.65
C LEU A 187 -11.40 1.53 4.79
N PRO A 188 -10.10 1.27 4.97
CA PRO A 188 -9.03 2.12 4.45
C PRO A 188 -8.96 2.20 2.93
N ALA A 189 -9.19 1.10 2.19
CA ALA A 189 -9.19 1.14 0.74
C ALA A 189 -10.40 1.93 0.22
N LEU A 190 -11.61 1.58 0.67
CA LEU A 190 -12.84 2.29 0.28
C LEU A 190 -12.81 3.77 0.70
N ARG A 191 -12.30 4.07 1.89
CA ARG A 191 -12.07 5.44 2.36
C ARG A 191 -11.20 6.20 1.36
N SER A 192 -10.06 5.62 0.95
CA SER A 192 -9.16 6.29 0.00
C SER A 192 -9.85 6.58 -1.33
N LEU A 193 -10.68 5.66 -1.82
CA LEU A 193 -11.39 5.81 -3.09
C LEU A 193 -12.51 6.86 -3.02
N TYR A 194 -13.28 6.88 -1.93
CA TYR A 194 -14.47 7.72 -1.81
C TYR A 194 -14.29 8.96 -0.94
N HIS A 195 -13.08 9.21 -0.41
CA HIS A 195 -12.82 10.38 0.45
C HIS A 195 -13.25 11.69 -0.23
N GLY A 196 -12.90 11.87 -1.51
CA GLY A 196 -13.27 13.07 -2.27
C GLY A 196 -14.79 13.25 -2.39
N ALA A 197 -15.52 12.17 -2.62
CA ALA A 197 -16.98 12.15 -2.71
C ALA A 197 -17.64 12.52 -1.37
N VAL A 198 -17.19 11.87 -0.31
CA VAL A 198 -17.61 12.11 1.07
C VAL A 198 -17.34 13.57 1.46
N LEU A 199 -16.16 14.11 1.11
CA LEU A 199 -15.83 15.51 1.37
C LEU A 199 -16.70 16.48 0.56
N ALA A 200 -16.99 16.19 -0.70
CA ALA A 200 -17.86 17.01 -1.54
C ALA A 200 -19.30 17.05 -1.02
N ALA A 201 -19.74 15.99 -0.34
CA ALA A 201 -21.05 15.88 0.32
C ALA A 201 -21.13 16.60 1.68
N LEU A 202 -20.01 16.86 2.35
CA LEU A 202 -19.98 17.49 3.69
C LEU A 202 -20.76 18.81 3.83
N PRO A 203 -20.76 19.74 2.84
CA PRO A 203 -21.53 20.98 2.97
C PRO A 203 -23.03 20.74 3.13
N ALA A 204 -23.58 19.74 2.42
CA ALA A 204 -24.98 19.35 2.55
C ALA A 204 -25.27 18.77 3.95
N TRP A 205 -24.33 18.01 4.52
CA TRP A 205 -24.45 17.46 5.88
C TRP A 205 -24.41 18.53 6.96
N LYS A 206 -23.54 19.53 6.85
CA LYS A 206 -23.46 20.62 7.85
C LYS A 206 -24.74 21.45 7.92
N ALA A 207 -25.46 21.58 6.81
CA ALA A 207 -26.76 22.26 6.81
C ALA A 207 -27.84 21.49 7.59
N HIS A 208 -27.62 20.19 7.78
CA HIS A 208 -28.54 19.27 8.45
C HIS A 208 -27.94 18.71 9.74
N GLU A 209 -26.94 19.38 10.35
CA GLU A 209 -26.40 18.97 11.64
C GLU A 209 -27.59 18.73 12.55
N PRO A 210 -27.94 17.47 12.85
CA PRO A 210 -29.17 17.17 13.55
C PRO A 210 -29.04 17.96 14.82
N VAL A 211 -30.07 18.74 15.17
CA VAL A 211 -30.14 19.34 16.49
C VAL A 211 -30.05 18.15 17.41
N ILE A 212 -28.83 17.85 17.89
CA ILE A 212 -28.53 16.72 18.74
C ILE A 212 -29.43 17.02 19.91
N SER A 213 -30.58 16.36 19.94
CA SER A 213 -31.61 16.74 20.88
C SER A 213 -30.91 16.59 22.21
N GLN A 214 -30.76 17.70 22.94
CA GLN A 214 -30.10 17.74 24.24
C GLN A 214 -30.93 16.97 25.29
N SER A 215 -31.74 16.00 24.86
CA SER A 215 -32.63 15.16 25.65
C SER A 215 -31.88 14.16 26.51
N ARG A 216 -30.57 13.98 26.30
CA ARG A 216 -29.70 13.58 27.42
C ARG A 216 -29.46 14.81 28.30
N ARG A 217 -30.50 15.20 29.06
CA ARG A 217 -30.29 15.97 30.29
C ARG A 217 -29.19 15.22 31.03
N PRO A 218 -28.05 15.86 31.35
CA PRO A 218 -27.08 15.23 32.22
C PRO A 218 -27.84 14.86 33.49
N VAL A 219 -27.94 13.55 33.75
CA VAL A 219 -28.35 13.07 35.07
C VAL A 219 -27.51 13.88 36.05
N ALA A 220 -28.15 14.62 36.95
CA ALA A 220 -27.50 15.54 37.86
C ALA A 220 -26.42 14.77 38.63
N ARG A 221 -25.19 14.82 38.13
CA ARG A 221 -24.05 14.16 38.74
C ARG A 221 -23.66 15.02 39.92
N ASP A 222 -23.54 14.38 41.08
CA ASP A 222 -23.11 15.01 42.31
C ASP A 222 -21.87 15.88 42.02
N PRO A 223 -21.89 17.19 42.33
CA PRO A 223 -20.76 18.09 42.08
C PRO A 223 -19.44 17.59 42.69
N ARG A 224 -19.49 16.69 43.67
CA ARG A 224 -18.31 16.01 44.22
C ARG A 224 -17.68 15.02 43.25
N GLU A 225 -18.45 14.31 42.44
CA GLU A 225 -17.90 13.43 41.40
C GLU A 225 -17.24 14.23 40.27
N ILE A 226 -17.81 15.37 39.91
CA ILE A 226 -17.23 16.26 38.89
C ILE A 226 -15.87 16.80 39.36
N ARG A 227 -15.75 17.22 40.63
CA ARG A 227 -14.46 17.64 41.19
C ARG A 227 -13.43 16.52 41.21
N ARG A 228 -13.82 15.29 41.57
CA ARG A 228 -12.91 14.14 41.56
C ARG A 228 -12.41 13.82 40.15
N ALA A 229 -13.31 13.80 39.17
CA ALA A 229 -12.95 13.57 37.77
C ALA A 229 -11.99 14.67 37.25
N MET A 230 -12.25 15.94 37.58
CA MET A 230 -11.40 17.05 37.14
C MET A 230 -9.99 16.98 37.75
N VAL A 231 -9.85 16.62 39.02
CA VAL A 231 -8.53 16.41 39.65
C VAL A 231 -7.76 15.28 38.98
N ILE A 232 -8.43 14.17 38.64
CA ILE A 232 -7.81 13.04 37.94
C ILE A 232 -7.32 13.47 36.55
N VAL A 233 -8.13 14.22 35.79
CA VAL A 233 -7.75 14.70 34.45
C VAL A 233 -6.55 15.66 34.53
N ILE A 234 -6.53 16.58 35.50
CA ILE A 234 -5.40 17.51 35.69
C ILE A 234 -4.13 16.73 36.07
N ALA A 235 -4.23 15.76 36.99
CA ALA A 235 -3.09 14.94 37.38
C ALA A 235 -2.58 14.10 36.19
N ALA A 236 -3.47 13.50 35.40
CA ALA A 236 -3.11 12.75 34.20
C ALA A 236 -2.43 13.63 33.15
N ALA A 237 -2.93 14.85 32.92
CA ALA A 237 -2.32 15.81 32.00
C ALA A 237 -0.93 16.26 32.48
N ALA A 238 -0.75 16.47 33.78
CA ALA A 238 0.56 16.81 34.35
C ALA A 238 1.56 15.66 34.18
N VAL A 239 1.14 14.41 34.45
CA VAL A 239 1.99 13.22 34.24
C VAL A 239 2.33 13.06 32.77
N LEU A 240 1.36 13.24 31.85
CA LEU A 240 1.63 13.19 30.41
C LEU A 240 2.60 14.29 29.98
N GLY A 241 2.48 15.50 30.53
CA GLY A 241 3.39 16.61 30.24
C GLY A 241 4.83 16.30 30.68
N VAL A 242 4.99 15.71 31.87
CA VAL A 242 6.31 15.29 32.38
C VAL A 242 6.88 14.15 31.54
N LEU A 243 6.08 13.14 31.20
CA LEU A 243 6.51 12.05 30.32
C LEU A 243 6.89 12.57 28.93
N TYR A 244 6.10 13.47 28.35
CA TYR A 244 6.42 14.10 27.07
C TYR A 244 7.76 14.85 27.14
N PHE A 245 8.04 15.55 28.24
CA PHE A 245 9.29 16.28 28.40
C PHE A 245 10.49 15.34 28.60
N LEU A 246 10.33 14.25 29.35
CA LEU A 246 11.38 13.27 29.60
C LEU A 246 11.69 12.38 28.38
N PHE A 247 10.70 12.15 27.53
CA PHE A 247 10.81 11.30 26.34
C PHE A 247 10.74 12.08 25.03
N ALA A 248 10.80 13.42 25.10
CA ALA A 248 10.91 14.25 23.91
C ALA A 248 12.19 13.84 23.17
N PRO A 249 12.10 13.34 21.93
CA PRO A 249 13.29 13.05 21.16
C PRO A 249 14.12 14.35 21.03
N PRO A 250 15.46 14.27 21.03
CA PRO A 250 16.30 15.44 20.82
C PRO A 250 15.86 16.14 19.53
N PRO A 251 15.94 17.49 19.47
CA PRO A 251 15.65 18.22 18.25
C PRO A 251 16.49 17.61 17.13
N LEU A 252 15.79 16.98 16.17
CA LEU A 252 16.44 16.34 15.03
C LEU A 252 17.31 17.38 14.32
N ALA A 253 18.48 16.92 13.89
CA ALA A 253 19.41 17.64 13.04
C ALA A 253 18.70 18.34 11.87
N GLU A 254 19.36 19.37 11.35
CA GLU A 254 18.89 20.36 10.38
C GLU A 254 17.59 20.04 9.63
N PRO A 255 16.63 21.00 9.58
CA PRO A 255 15.33 20.74 8.99
C PRO A 255 15.52 20.26 7.55
N LEU A 256 14.99 19.07 7.26
CA LEU A 256 14.97 18.42 5.94
C LEU A 256 14.63 19.39 4.80
N SER A 257 13.83 20.44 5.09
CA SER A 257 13.51 21.52 4.15
C SER A 257 14.76 22.21 3.59
N ARG A 258 15.83 22.40 4.38
CA ARG A 258 17.09 22.99 3.90
C ARG A 258 17.86 22.06 2.96
N SER A 259 17.92 20.76 3.26
CA SER A 259 18.58 19.77 2.38
C SER A 259 17.84 19.64 1.04
N LEU A 260 16.52 19.54 1.11
CA LEU A 260 15.65 19.41 -0.05
C LEU A 260 15.66 20.68 -0.93
N GLU A 261 15.61 21.86 -0.32
CA GLU A 261 15.69 23.13 -1.03
C GLU A 261 17.07 23.32 -1.70
N ALA A 262 18.15 22.94 -1.02
CA ALA A 262 19.50 22.97 -1.58
C ALA A 262 19.65 22.00 -2.76
N ALA A 263 19.08 20.79 -2.67
CA ALA A 263 19.09 19.82 -3.76
C ALA A 263 18.28 20.32 -4.97
N VAL A 264 17.08 20.88 -4.75
CA VAL A 264 16.26 21.46 -5.83
C VAL A 264 16.96 22.67 -6.46
N GLN A 265 17.61 23.54 -5.66
CA GLN A 265 18.40 24.64 -6.19
C GLN A 265 19.62 24.16 -6.99
N ALA A 266 20.27 23.06 -6.60
CA ALA A 266 21.39 22.49 -7.33
C ALA A 266 20.97 21.94 -8.69
N ILE A 267 19.81 21.27 -8.76
CA ILE A 267 19.23 20.76 -10.02
C ILE A 267 18.76 21.92 -10.92
N CYS A 268 18.29 23.01 -10.33
CA CYS A 268 17.72 24.16 -11.04
C CYS A 268 18.68 25.33 -11.28
N ARG A 269 19.98 25.14 -11.05
CA ARG A 269 20.99 26.15 -11.43
C ARG A 269 21.30 26.00 -12.91
N HIS A 270 20.85 26.97 -13.69
CA HIS A 270 21.16 27.04 -15.12
C HIS A 270 22.50 27.76 -15.35
N GLY A 271 23.22 27.34 -16.39
CA GLY A 271 24.39 28.06 -16.90
C GLY A 271 24.00 29.36 -17.63
N ALA A 272 24.98 30.04 -18.23
CA ALA A 272 24.80 31.35 -18.86
C ALA A 272 23.76 31.40 -20.00
N GLU A 273 23.39 30.24 -20.57
CA GLU A 273 22.48 30.15 -21.71
C GLU A 273 20.99 30.09 -21.33
N GLY A 274 20.67 30.07 -20.02
CA GLY A 274 19.29 30.04 -19.51
C GLY A 274 18.61 28.66 -19.62
N PRO A 275 17.49 28.44 -18.90
CA PRO A 275 16.76 27.17 -18.93
C PRO A 275 16.03 26.95 -20.25
N THR A 276 16.07 25.71 -20.73
CA THR A 276 15.10 25.25 -21.73
C THR A 276 13.70 25.11 -21.13
N PRO A 277 12.62 25.19 -21.92
CA PRO A 277 11.25 25.02 -21.42
C PRO A 277 11.00 23.69 -20.68
N ALA A 278 11.75 22.63 -21.05
CA ALA A 278 11.67 21.33 -20.40
C ALA A 278 12.32 21.33 -19.00
N GLU A 279 13.46 22.00 -18.85
CA GLU A 279 14.13 22.18 -17.56
C GLU A 279 13.32 23.06 -16.62
N GLU A 280 12.68 24.10 -17.15
CA GLU A 280 11.79 24.96 -16.36
C GLU A 280 10.58 24.19 -15.83
N ASP A 281 10.01 23.29 -16.64
CA ASP A 281 8.91 22.42 -16.20
C ASP A 281 9.35 21.40 -15.13
N LEU A 282 10.53 20.81 -15.29
CA LEU A 282 11.11 19.90 -14.30
C LEU A 282 11.38 20.61 -12.97
N CYS A 283 11.93 21.83 -13.01
CA CYS A 283 12.18 22.64 -11.84
C CYS A 283 10.90 23.02 -11.11
N ARG A 284 9.86 23.40 -11.85
CA ARG A 284 8.52 23.66 -11.29
C ARG A 284 7.96 22.42 -10.59
N LYS A 285 8.05 21.23 -11.22
CA LYS A 285 7.59 19.97 -10.63
C LYS A 285 8.36 19.59 -9.37
N SER A 286 9.69 19.74 -9.39
CA SER A 286 10.56 19.42 -8.26
C SER A 286 10.31 20.34 -7.05
N ARG A 287 10.04 21.63 -7.27
CA ARG A 287 9.63 22.56 -6.20
C ARG A 287 8.27 22.20 -5.60
N ASN A 288 7.28 21.88 -6.45
CA ASN A 288 5.95 21.47 -5.98
C ASN A 288 6.02 20.21 -5.12
N LEU A 289 6.88 19.26 -5.52
CA LEU A 289 7.14 18.05 -4.76
C LEU A 289 7.78 18.36 -3.40
N ALA A 290 8.75 19.27 -3.33
CA ALA A 290 9.38 19.68 -2.07
C ALA A 290 8.35 20.22 -1.08
N VAL A 291 7.38 21.01 -1.55
CA VAL A 291 6.26 21.51 -0.75
C VAL A 291 5.38 20.35 -0.22
N LEU A 292 5.13 19.31 -1.04
CA LEU A 292 4.34 18.16 -0.62
C LEU A 292 5.04 17.30 0.44
N VAL A 293 6.36 17.14 0.33
CA VAL A 293 7.20 16.44 1.32
C VAL A 293 7.25 17.22 2.64
N GLU A 294 7.41 18.55 2.58
CA GLU A 294 7.39 19.42 3.76
C GLU A 294 6.04 19.37 4.50
N GLN A 295 4.94 19.24 3.76
CA GLN A 295 3.60 19.02 4.32
C GLN A 295 3.40 17.61 4.92
N ARG A 296 4.43 16.75 4.92
CA ARG A 296 4.42 15.36 5.41
C ARG A 296 3.30 14.50 4.83
N ARG A 297 2.86 14.80 3.61
CA ARG A 297 1.91 13.95 2.89
C ARG A 297 2.68 12.82 2.21
N CYS A 298 3.12 11.84 3.00
CA CYS A 298 3.74 10.59 2.53
C CYS A 298 2.68 9.70 1.85
N ALA A 299 2.14 10.14 0.72
CA ALA A 299 1.31 9.28 -0.13
C ALA A 299 2.22 8.50 -1.07
N THR A 300 1.93 7.22 -1.28
CA THR A 300 2.67 6.34 -2.22
C THR A 300 2.71 6.94 -3.62
N SER A 301 1.68 7.68 -4.02
CA SER A 301 1.61 8.42 -5.28
C SER A 301 2.72 9.48 -5.45
N VAL A 302 3.16 10.11 -4.36
CA VAL A 302 4.26 11.10 -4.37
C VAL A 302 5.59 10.42 -4.71
N LEU A 303 5.83 9.22 -4.16
CA LEU A 303 7.01 8.41 -4.47
C LEU A 303 7.02 7.92 -5.93
N TYR A 304 5.87 7.48 -6.45
CA TYR A 304 5.77 7.08 -7.87
C TYR A 304 5.99 8.25 -8.81
N ALA A 305 5.43 9.43 -8.52
CA ALA A 305 5.66 10.64 -9.30
C ALA A 305 7.14 11.06 -9.30
N MET A 306 7.84 10.89 -8.17
CA MET A 306 9.29 11.10 -8.07
C MET A 306 10.08 10.15 -8.97
N LEU A 307 9.79 8.85 -8.89
CA LEU A 307 10.47 7.82 -9.67
C LEU A 307 10.26 8.00 -11.17
N GLU A 308 9.04 8.36 -11.59
CA GLU A 308 8.72 8.61 -12.99
C GLU A 308 9.42 9.87 -13.53
N ALA A 309 9.40 10.97 -12.76
CA ALA A 309 10.12 12.19 -13.11
C ALA A 309 11.63 11.91 -13.24
N HIS A 310 12.19 11.11 -12.33
CA HIS A 310 13.60 10.71 -12.39
C HIS A 310 13.94 9.87 -13.64
N GLN A 311 13.12 8.87 -13.98
CA GLN A 311 13.36 8.06 -15.19
C GLN A 311 13.30 8.92 -16.46
N LYS A 312 12.41 9.91 -16.52
CA LYS A 312 12.33 10.85 -17.64
C LYS A 312 13.56 11.73 -17.74
N VAL A 313 14.07 12.25 -16.61
CA VAL A 313 15.32 13.01 -16.57
C VAL A 313 16.49 12.14 -17.00
N LYS A 314 16.62 10.93 -16.46
CA LYS A 314 17.70 9.99 -16.80
C LYS A 314 17.73 9.67 -18.30
N ALA A 315 16.57 9.45 -18.90
CA ALA A 315 16.45 9.19 -20.34
C ALA A 315 16.78 10.42 -21.22
N GLN A 316 16.61 11.63 -20.68
CA GLN A 316 16.96 12.88 -21.36
C GLN A 316 18.46 13.21 -21.19
N THR A 317 19.02 13.03 -20.00
CA THR A 317 20.42 13.31 -19.69
C THR A 317 21.37 12.25 -20.23
N SER A 318 20.95 10.99 -20.40
CA SER A 318 21.77 9.96 -21.05
C SER A 318 22.05 10.25 -22.53
N ARG A 319 21.36 11.23 -23.13
CA ARG A 319 21.64 11.73 -24.48
C ARG A 319 22.63 12.89 -24.49
N ALA A 320 22.91 13.52 -23.35
CA ALA A 320 23.92 14.55 -23.19
C ALA A 320 25.22 13.91 -22.69
N ALA A 321 26.27 13.92 -23.51
CA ALA A 321 27.49 13.14 -23.29
C ALA A 321 28.41 13.61 -22.14
N ASP A 322 27.95 14.51 -21.28
CA ASP A 322 28.78 15.10 -20.21
C ASP A 322 28.45 14.54 -18.83
N GLY A 323 29.48 14.44 -17.99
CA GLY A 323 29.48 13.86 -16.62
C GLY A 323 28.51 14.47 -15.59
N SER A 324 27.55 15.29 -16.03
CA SER A 324 26.40 15.77 -15.27
C SER A 324 25.45 14.63 -14.86
N ALA A 325 25.30 13.59 -15.69
CA ALA A 325 24.44 12.44 -15.42
C ALA A 325 24.80 11.71 -14.12
N MET A 326 26.10 11.60 -13.80
CA MET A 326 26.57 10.90 -12.60
C MET A 326 26.27 11.68 -11.30
N LYS A 327 26.24 13.03 -11.36
CA LYS A 327 25.89 13.88 -10.22
C LYS A 327 24.38 13.87 -9.95
N ALA A 328 23.56 13.80 -10.99
CA ALA A 328 22.11 13.67 -10.87
C ALA A 328 21.70 12.32 -10.27
N ASP A 329 22.34 11.22 -10.70
CA ASP A 329 22.06 9.88 -10.16
C ASP A 329 22.43 9.77 -8.66
N ALA A 330 23.54 10.38 -8.23
CA ALA A 330 23.94 10.40 -6.82
C ALA A 330 22.95 11.20 -5.95
N ALA A 331 22.60 12.43 -6.36
CA ALA A 331 21.68 13.28 -5.60
C ALA A 331 20.27 12.69 -5.47
N VAL A 332 19.80 11.95 -6.49
CA VAL A 332 18.49 11.28 -6.44
C VAL A 332 18.52 10.03 -5.58
N SER A 333 19.61 9.26 -5.61
CA SER A 333 19.78 8.12 -4.72
C SER A 333 19.76 8.54 -3.25
N ASP A 334 20.40 9.67 -2.93
CA ASP A 334 20.39 10.25 -1.58
C ASP A 334 18.98 10.70 -1.16
N LEU A 335 18.25 11.41 -2.04
CA LEU A 335 16.85 11.81 -1.82
C LEU A 335 15.91 10.63 -1.60
N HIS A 336 16.11 9.53 -2.34
CA HIS A 336 15.31 8.31 -2.17
C HIS A 336 15.58 7.65 -0.81
N GLY A 337 16.85 7.62 -0.37
CA GLY A 337 17.23 7.14 0.95
C GLY A 337 16.58 7.96 2.08
N GLU A 338 16.63 9.28 1.97
CA GLU A 338 16.01 10.19 2.96
C GLU A 338 14.48 10.06 2.98
N TYR A 339 13.82 10.00 1.83
CA TYR A 339 12.37 9.81 1.75
C TYR A 339 11.94 8.45 2.33
N ALA A 340 12.70 7.39 2.04
CA ALA A 340 12.43 6.06 2.58
C ALA A 340 12.57 6.01 4.10
N GLU A 341 13.61 6.64 4.65
CA GLU A 341 13.83 6.81 6.08
C GLU A 341 12.69 7.60 6.76
N LEU A 342 12.19 8.65 6.13
CA LEU A 342 11.15 9.51 6.72
C LEU A 342 9.75 8.92 6.66
N CYS A 343 9.39 8.29 5.54
CA CYS A 343 8.03 7.82 5.31
C CYS A 343 7.82 6.35 5.68
N PHE A 344 8.87 5.51 5.71
CA PHE A 344 8.73 4.06 5.91
C PHE A 344 9.49 3.49 7.11
N ARG A 345 10.31 4.28 7.82
CA ARG A 345 10.95 3.78 9.04
C ARG A 345 9.89 3.62 10.15
N PRO A 346 9.66 2.40 10.68
CA PRO A 346 8.71 2.21 11.76
C PRO A 346 9.17 3.03 12.97
N ARG A 347 8.27 3.83 13.54
CA ARG A 347 8.55 4.58 14.77
C ARG A 347 8.96 3.58 15.86
N ARG A 348 10.26 3.51 16.17
CA ARG A 348 10.75 2.81 17.37
C ARG A 348 10.13 3.52 18.58
N GLY A 349 9.19 2.85 19.24
CA GLY A 349 8.56 3.35 20.47
C GLY A 349 7.03 3.24 20.53
N ALA A 350 6.34 2.85 19.45
CA ALA A 350 4.92 2.50 19.54
C ALA A 350 4.78 0.99 19.83
N SER A 351 5.01 0.61 21.08
CA SER A 351 4.47 -0.65 21.61
C SER A 351 2.96 -0.46 21.75
N PHE A 352 2.19 -1.37 21.15
CA PHE A 352 0.72 -1.44 21.27
C PHE A 352 0.28 -1.65 22.72
#